data_AF-A0A535N883-F1
#
_entry.id   AF-A0A535N883-F1
#
_cell.length_a   1.000
_cell.length_b   1.000
_cell.length_c   1.000
_cell.angle_alpha   90.00
_cell.angle_beta   90.00
_cell.angle_gamma   90.00
#
_symmetry.space_group_name_H-M   'P 1'
#
loop_
_entity.id
_entity.type
_entity.pdbx_description
1 polymer ?
#
loop_
_entity_poly.entity_id
_entity_poly.type
_entity_poly.pdbx_seq_one_letter_code
_entity_poly.pdbx_strand_id
1 'polypeptide(L)'
;MVGPLNYLVLLRAGRRELAWITVPVIAVTFAGIAYGLATGTKGRSVQANQIAIVHLAGAGDQADQETYTGIFAPTRGDYSITVGGPQPAIAPIATAYGGAGGIGAGTRVQPDPAAVDLVAVTAFTLRGYATESAVPAPSLTASLSLRNRRLSGDFTDEIVAFGNVYQRLGRLAPGADLQVDLPVQAATVYGVAPTNPLVYANIAVDQVASSGVQSAREAQERTAILQSLLSSSSGPVTSLMTPILIAWTHDPLQGLQLNGATPRPQSESAVVLPLTLAGPVSGAVPAGLFTARLVDVEGEVQFGPSSIVLNGSSATYELTIPLASGARLVNPTISSANPYGMKINVPLGPPPAAGNGSPGAAGTAGTDAATLTAEAWDWRGGRWVALPLKDNATSPLPEGSVDAAGTVRIRLTASQASTAAQMGVLSLAGSAQ
;
A
#
# COMPACT_ATOMS: atom_id res chain seq x y z
N MET A 1 -47.47 -18.74 -8.49
CA MET A 1 -48.27 -19.23 -9.65
C MET A 1 -48.90 -20.62 -9.40
N VAL A 2 -49.30 -20.95 -8.17
CA VAL A 2 -49.86 -22.29 -7.82
C VAL A 2 -51.40 -22.28 -7.71
N GLY A 3 -52.01 -21.12 -7.42
CA GLY A 3 -53.45 -20.98 -7.20
C GLY A 3 -54.34 -21.33 -8.41
N PRO A 4 -54.11 -20.75 -9.60
CA PRO A 4 -55.00 -20.97 -10.75
C PRO A 4 -54.96 -22.40 -11.31
N LEU A 5 -53.76 -23.00 -11.33
CA LEU A 5 -53.53 -24.36 -11.84
C LEU A 5 -54.11 -25.43 -10.90
N ASN A 6 -53.91 -25.29 -9.58
CA ASN A 6 -54.50 -26.22 -8.62
C ASN A 6 -56.04 -26.16 -8.66
N TYR A 7 -56.60 -24.96 -8.82
CA TYR A 7 -58.03 -24.76 -8.95
C TYR A 7 -58.59 -25.42 -10.22
N LEU A 8 -57.93 -25.28 -11.38
CA LEU A 8 -58.38 -25.89 -12.65
C LEU A 8 -58.34 -27.43 -12.64
N VAL A 9 -57.33 -28.03 -12.01
CA VAL A 9 -57.22 -29.49 -11.86
C VAL A 9 -58.33 -30.03 -10.94
N LEU A 10 -58.57 -29.36 -9.81
CA LEU A 10 -59.62 -29.74 -8.86
C LEU A 10 -61.04 -29.48 -9.39
N LEU A 11 -61.19 -28.45 -10.23
CA LEU A 11 -62.43 -28.13 -10.94
C LEU A 11 -62.83 -29.25 -11.91
N ARG A 12 -61.86 -29.81 -12.63
CA ARG A 12 -62.09 -30.90 -13.61
C ARG A 12 -62.31 -32.26 -12.96
N ALA A 13 -61.82 -32.47 -11.74
CA ALA A 13 -62.00 -33.69 -10.96
C ALA A 13 -63.26 -33.68 -10.05
N GLY A 14 -64.04 -32.59 -10.04
CA GLY A 14 -65.28 -32.47 -9.26
C GLY A 14 -65.10 -32.41 -7.73
N ARG A 15 -63.86 -32.31 -7.23
CA ARG A 15 -63.55 -32.38 -5.79
C ARG A 15 -62.89 -31.08 -5.29
N ARG A 16 -63.61 -29.97 -5.45
CA ARG A 16 -63.15 -28.62 -5.07
C ARG A 16 -62.81 -28.50 -3.58
N GLU A 17 -63.46 -29.31 -2.75
CA GLU A 17 -63.19 -29.44 -1.33
C GLU A 17 -61.82 -30.03 -1.01
N LEU A 18 -61.07 -30.66 -1.93
CA LEU A 18 -59.70 -31.12 -1.62
C LEU A 18 -58.66 -29.98 -1.67
N ALA A 19 -59.07 -28.77 -2.03
CA ALA A 19 -58.20 -27.58 -2.05
C ALA A 19 -57.57 -27.30 -0.69
N TRP A 20 -58.30 -27.52 0.42
CA TRP A 20 -57.79 -27.25 1.77
C TRP A 20 -56.68 -28.23 2.20
N ILE A 21 -56.53 -29.39 1.56
CA ILE A 21 -55.43 -30.34 1.80
C ILE A 21 -54.30 -30.14 0.79
N THR A 22 -54.65 -29.97 -0.49
CA THR A 22 -53.65 -29.88 -1.57
C THR A 22 -52.77 -28.64 -1.46
N VAL A 23 -53.32 -27.49 -1.05
CA VAL A 23 -52.54 -26.26 -0.88
C VAL A 23 -51.47 -26.43 0.22
N PRO A 24 -51.79 -26.93 1.44
CA PRO A 24 -50.79 -27.27 2.44
C PRO A 24 -49.76 -28.29 1.97
N VAL A 25 -50.16 -29.37 1.28
CA VAL A 25 -49.24 -30.42 0.82
C VAL A 25 -48.25 -29.86 -0.21
N ILE A 26 -48.71 -29.07 -1.16
CA ILE A 26 -47.83 -28.42 -2.15
C ILE A 26 -46.90 -27.43 -1.45
N ALA A 27 -47.40 -26.65 -0.48
CA ALA A 27 -46.58 -25.72 0.29
C ALA A 27 -45.46 -26.43 1.06
N VAL A 28 -45.77 -27.53 1.76
CA VAL A 28 -44.78 -28.34 2.48
C VAL A 28 -43.78 -28.98 1.51
N THR A 29 -44.24 -29.47 0.36
CA THR A 29 -43.38 -30.08 -0.66
C THR A 29 -42.42 -29.04 -1.24
N PHE A 30 -42.92 -27.86 -1.63
CA PHE A 30 -42.08 -26.77 -2.12
C PHE A 30 -41.12 -26.26 -1.05
N ALA A 31 -41.56 -26.15 0.21
CA ALA A 31 -40.69 -25.77 1.32
C ALA A 31 -39.57 -26.81 1.53
N GLY A 32 -39.90 -28.10 1.46
CA GLY A 32 -38.92 -29.19 1.55
C GLY A 32 -37.91 -29.16 0.41
N ILE A 33 -38.37 -28.99 -0.84
CA ILE A 33 -37.51 -28.86 -2.02
C ILE A 33 -36.64 -27.60 -1.91
N ALA A 34 -37.22 -26.45 -1.57
CA ALA A 34 -36.49 -25.20 -1.43
C ALA A 34 -35.45 -25.29 -0.30
N TYR A 35 -35.78 -25.90 0.84
CA TYR A 35 -34.85 -26.13 1.94
C TYR A 35 -33.74 -27.11 1.55
N GLY A 36 -34.08 -28.20 0.86
CA GLY A 36 -33.10 -29.16 0.33
C GLY A 36 -32.14 -28.52 -0.68
N LEU A 37 -32.66 -27.74 -1.62
CA LEU A 37 -31.85 -26.99 -2.57
C LEU A 37 -31.01 -25.91 -1.87
N ALA A 38 -31.56 -25.19 -0.89
CA ALA A 38 -30.83 -24.16 -0.15
C ALA A 38 -29.70 -24.76 0.72
N THR A 39 -29.92 -25.93 1.31
CA THR A 39 -28.90 -26.64 2.11
C THR A 39 -27.88 -27.39 1.25
N GLY A 40 -28.23 -27.74 0.01
CA GLY A 40 -27.33 -28.33 -0.97
C GLY A 40 -26.47 -27.31 -1.72
N THR A 41 -26.99 -26.11 -1.97
CA THR A 41 -26.28 -25.04 -2.70
C THR A 41 -25.44 -24.13 -1.80
N LYS A 42 -25.74 -24.03 -0.50
CA LYS A 42 -24.85 -23.36 0.47
C LYS A 42 -23.52 -24.11 0.52
N GLY A 43 -22.46 -23.47 0.02
CA GLY A 43 -21.10 -24.01 0.07
C GLY A 43 -20.73 -24.42 1.49
N ARG A 44 -20.53 -25.72 1.70
CA ARG A 44 -20.10 -26.29 2.99
C ARG A 44 -18.60 -26.16 3.22
N SER A 45 -17.86 -25.77 2.18
CA SER A 45 -16.43 -25.51 2.24
C SER A 45 -16.17 -24.08 2.69
N VAL A 46 -15.39 -23.93 3.75
CA VAL A 46 -14.83 -22.65 4.15
C VAL A 46 -13.96 -22.10 3.02
N GLN A 47 -14.09 -20.81 2.74
CA GLN A 47 -13.29 -20.13 1.73
C GLN A 47 -12.25 -19.27 2.42
N ALA A 48 -11.02 -19.33 1.92
CA ALA A 48 -9.94 -18.47 2.33
C ALA A 48 -9.60 -17.53 1.18
N ASN A 49 -9.61 -16.23 1.44
CA ASN A 49 -9.07 -15.22 0.54
C ASN A 49 -7.70 -14.79 1.06
N GLN A 50 -6.66 -14.91 0.25
CA GLN A 50 -5.30 -14.58 0.61
C GLN A 50 -4.77 -13.49 -0.32
N ILE A 51 -4.24 -12.44 0.29
CA ILE A 51 -3.48 -11.40 -0.40
C ILE A 51 -2.07 -11.45 0.16
N ALA A 52 -1.09 -11.77 -0.68
CA ALA A 52 0.31 -11.74 -0.27
C ALA A 52 1.07 -10.64 -1.01
N ILE A 53 1.97 -9.96 -0.31
CA ILE A 53 2.88 -8.98 -0.85
C ILE A 53 4.28 -9.45 -0.49
N VAL A 54 5.08 -9.76 -1.51
CA VAL A 54 6.47 -10.19 -1.35
C VAL A 54 7.39 -9.04 -1.76
N HIS A 55 8.11 -8.50 -0.79
CA HIS A 55 9.09 -7.44 -0.97
C HIS A 55 10.47 -8.04 -1.23
N LEU A 56 10.95 -7.91 -2.47
CA LEU A 56 12.28 -8.38 -2.84
C LEU A 56 13.34 -7.36 -2.41
N ALA A 57 14.36 -7.83 -1.69
CA ALA A 57 15.53 -7.04 -1.36
C ALA A 57 16.61 -7.19 -2.46
N GLY A 58 16.36 -6.61 -3.65
CA GLY A 58 17.34 -6.63 -4.75
C GLY A 58 17.87 -8.04 -5.09
N ALA A 59 19.20 -8.23 -5.06
CA ALA A 59 19.86 -9.49 -5.41
C ALA A 59 19.99 -10.50 -4.24
N GLY A 60 19.19 -10.35 -3.18
CA GLY A 60 19.21 -11.27 -2.04
C GLY A 60 18.43 -12.57 -2.27
N ASP A 61 18.82 -13.62 -1.53
CA ASP A 61 18.16 -14.95 -1.59
C ASP A 61 16.89 -15.05 -0.73
N GLN A 62 16.57 -14.00 0.03
CA GLN A 62 15.42 -13.91 0.93
C GLN A 62 14.58 -12.68 0.60
N ALA A 63 13.28 -12.78 0.85
CA ALA A 63 12.31 -11.73 0.67
C ALA A 63 11.39 -11.65 1.89
N ASP A 64 10.93 -10.45 2.20
CA ASP A 64 9.95 -10.23 3.25
C ASP A 64 8.55 -10.41 2.65
N GLN A 65 7.77 -11.32 3.21
CA GLN A 65 6.41 -11.59 2.77
C GLN A 65 5.42 -11.18 3.85
N GLU A 66 4.52 -10.27 3.49
CA GLU A 66 3.29 -10.01 4.24
C GLU A 66 2.12 -10.75 3.59
N THR A 67 1.27 -11.39 4.38
CA THR A 67 0.07 -12.08 3.87
C THR A 67 -1.13 -11.77 4.74
N TYR A 68 -2.18 -11.26 4.11
CA TYR A 68 -3.48 -10.98 4.70
C TYR A 68 -4.44 -12.10 4.34
N THR A 69 -4.90 -12.85 5.33
CA THR A 69 -5.82 -13.96 5.12
C THR A 69 -7.19 -13.64 5.70
N GLY A 70 -8.22 -13.69 4.84
CA GLY A 70 -9.63 -13.59 5.21
C GLY A 70 -10.31 -14.95 5.14
N ILE A 71 -10.91 -15.38 6.25
CA ILE A 71 -11.68 -16.62 6.38
C ILE A 71 -13.17 -16.28 6.37
N PHE A 72 -13.88 -16.76 5.34
CA PHE A 72 -15.33 -16.66 5.26
C PHE A 72 -15.99 -17.90 5.85
N ALA A 73 -16.64 -17.74 7.01
CA ALA A 73 -17.27 -18.83 7.72
C ALA A 73 -18.70 -19.11 7.18
N PRO A 74 -18.98 -20.24 6.51
CA PRO A 74 -20.32 -20.54 6.02
C PRO A 74 -21.30 -20.91 7.16
N THR A 75 -20.77 -21.38 8.29
CA THR A 75 -21.54 -21.79 9.48
C THR A 75 -21.00 -21.13 10.75
N ARG A 76 -21.83 -21.07 11.79
CA ARG A 76 -21.37 -20.65 13.12
C ARG A 76 -20.47 -21.73 13.70
N GLY A 77 -19.36 -21.33 14.31
CA GLY A 77 -18.48 -22.27 15.01
C GLY A 77 -17.08 -21.73 15.24
N ASP A 78 -16.22 -22.61 15.72
CA ASP A 78 -14.79 -22.35 15.88
C ASP A 78 -14.03 -22.88 14.67
N TYR A 79 -13.01 -22.14 14.25
CA TYR A 79 -12.16 -22.48 13.13
C TYR A 79 -10.71 -22.42 13.57
N SER A 80 -9.98 -23.53 13.43
CA SER A 80 -8.55 -23.59 13.69
C SER A 80 -7.81 -23.58 12.36
N ILE A 81 -6.90 -22.62 12.20
CA ILE A 81 -6.12 -22.41 11.00
C ILE A 81 -4.65 -22.66 11.32
N THR A 82 -4.03 -23.62 10.67
CA THR A 82 -2.58 -23.80 10.70
C THR A 82 -1.97 -23.02 9.55
N VAL A 83 -1.01 -22.16 9.88
CA VAL A 83 -0.29 -21.32 8.93
C VAL A 83 0.99 -22.05 8.51
N GLY A 84 1.19 -22.19 7.20
CA GLY A 84 2.41 -22.76 6.65
C GLY A 84 3.53 -21.72 6.51
N GLY A 85 4.77 -22.19 6.45
CA GLY A 85 5.95 -21.35 6.27
C GLY A 85 6.81 -21.23 7.54
N PRO A 86 8.03 -20.67 7.42
CA PRO A 86 8.96 -20.54 8.53
C PRO A 86 8.52 -19.43 9.49
N GLN A 87 8.14 -19.82 10.71
CA GLN A 87 7.87 -18.96 11.89
C GLN A 87 7.24 -17.58 11.57
N PRO A 88 6.05 -17.53 10.97
CA PRO A 88 5.41 -16.25 10.68
C PRO A 88 5.08 -15.52 11.99
N ALA A 89 5.36 -14.22 12.03
CA ALA A 89 4.70 -13.33 12.97
C ALA A 89 3.23 -13.23 12.57
N ILE A 90 2.30 -13.35 13.51
CA ILE A 90 0.85 -13.37 13.22
C ILE A 90 0.17 -12.27 14.02
N ALA A 91 -0.62 -11.44 13.34
CA ALA A 91 -1.40 -10.37 13.93
C ALA A 91 -2.88 -10.45 13.54
N PRO A 92 -3.83 -10.36 14.47
CA PRO A 92 -5.25 -10.24 14.12
C PRO A 92 -5.53 -8.93 13.35
N ILE A 93 -6.36 -8.99 12.31
CA ILE A 93 -6.77 -7.78 11.58
C ILE A 93 -8.04 -7.21 12.23
N ALA A 94 -8.05 -5.91 12.48
CA ALA A 94 -9.24 -5.19 12.92
C ALA A 94 -10.31 -5.22 11.82
N THR A 95 -11.45 -5.88 12.07
CA THR A 95 -12.59 -5.81 11.15
C THR A 95 -13.34 -4.49 11.36
N ALA A 96 -13.52 -3.70 10.31
CA ALA A 96 -14.17 -2.38 10.33
C ALA A 96 -15.61 -2.34 10.92
N TYR A 97 -16.23 -3.50 11.15
CA TYR A 97 -17.56 -3.62 11.76
C TYR A 97 -17.56 -3.59 13.30
N GLY A 98 -16.39 -3.56 13.95
CA GLY A 98 -16.27 -3.35 15.39
C GLY A 98 -15.46 -2.08 15.66
N GLY A 99 -15.99 -1.15 16.46
CA GLY A 99 -15.22 0.00 16.94
C GLY A 99 -13.93 -0.43 17.64
N ALA A 100 -13.07 0.54 18.00
CA ALA A 100 -11.72 0.34 18.52
C ALA A 100 -11.56 -0.69 19.68
N GLY A 101 -12.63 -1.06 20.38
CA GLY A 101 -12.64 -2.12 21.40
C GLY A 101 -12.83 -3.57 20.91
N GLY A 102 -12.88 -3.83 19.59
CA GLY A 102 -13.18 -5.14 18.99
C GLY A 102 -12.05 -5.80 18.20
N ILE A 103 -10.84 -5.22 18.18
CA ILE A 103 -9.68 -5.75 17.43
C ILE A 103 -9.36 -7.16 17.94
N GLY A 104 -9.42 -8.16 17.07
CA GLY A 104 -9.12 -9.56 17.43
C GLY A 104 -10.12 -10.22 18.38
N ALA A 105 -11.32 -9.67 18.60
CA ALA A 105 -12.32 -10.31 19.47
C ALA A 105 -12.69 -11.70 18.95
N GLY A 106 -12.29 -12.73 19.69
CA GLY A 106 -12.43 -14.14 19.30
C GLY A 106 -11.31 -14.66 18.38
N THR A 107 -10.14 -14.02 18.32
CA THR A 107 -8.96 -14.53 17.60
C THR A 107 -7.88 -14.89 18.61
N ARG A 108 -7.36 -16.11 18.56
CA ARG A 108 -6.22 -16.56 19.37
C ARG A 108 -5.08 -16.95 18.45
N VAL A 109 -3.89 -16.44 18.74
CA VAL A 109 -2.67 -16.76 18.00
C VAL A 109 -1.86 -17.76 18.81
N GLN A 110 -1.42 -18.83 18.16
CA GLN A 110 -0.50 -19.82 18.69
C GLN A 110 0.81 -19.73 17.90
N PRO A 111 1.96 -19.50 18.56
CA PRO A 111 3.25 -19.37 17.87
C PRO A 111 3.89 -20.72 17.52
N ASP A 112 3.54 -21.80 18.21
CA ASP A 112 4.09 -23.14 17.99
C ASP A 112 3.05 -24.24 18.26
N PRO A 113 2.54 -24.94 17.23
CA PRO A 113 2.72 -24.63 15.80
C PRO A 113 2.10 -23.27 15.46
N ALA A 114 2.58 -22.62 14.40
CA ALA A 114 2.01 -21.37 13.91
C ALA A 114 0.53 -21.57 13.51
N ALA A 115 -0.39 -21.09 14.35
CA ALA A 115 -1.81 -21.31 14.17
C ALA A 115 -2.66 -20.13 14.68
N VAL A 116 -3.87 -20.04 14.14
CA VAL A 116 -4.88 -19.04 14.49
C VAL A 116 -6.19 -19.75 14.78
N ASP A 117 -6.73 -19.58 15.97
CA ASP A 117 -8.09 -20.01 16.29
C ASP A 117 -9.04 -18.83 16.25
N LEU A 118 -10.05 -18.94 15.40
CA LEU A 118 -11.19 -18.05 15.36
C LEU A 118 -12.32 -18.68 16.17
N VAL A 119 -12.60 -18.09 17.32
CA VAL A 119 -13.57 -18.57 18.32
C VAL A 119 -14.91 -17.87 18.14
N ALA A 120 -16.00 -18.63 18.24
CA ALA A 120 -17.38 -18.19 18.20
C ALA A 120 -17.71 -17.35 16.94
N VAL A 121 -17.15 -17.72 15.80
CA VAL A 121 -17.40 -17.04 14.53
C VAL A 121 -18.87 -17.21 14.15
N THR A 122 -19.51 -16.10 13.78
CA THR A 122 -20.91 -16.13 13.32
C THR A 122 -20.96 -16.53 11.84
N ALA A 123 -22.01 -17.25 11.45
CA ALA A 123 -22.19 -17.64 10.06
C ALA A 123 -22.21 -16.43 9.13
N PHE A 124 -21.61 -16.57 7.95
CA PHE A 124 -21.48 -15.58 6.90
C PHE A 124 -20.73 -14.31 7.32
N THR A 125 -19.81 -14.44 8.29
CA THR A 125 -18.90 -13.36 8.67
C THR A 125 -17.51 -13.62 8.12
N LEU A 126 -16.81 -12.52 7.82
CA LEU A 126 -15.41 -12.52 7.45
C LEU A 126 -14.58 -12.21 8.71
N ARG A 127 -13.58 -13.04 8.97
CA ARG A 127 -12.55 -12.80 9.99
C ARG A 127 -11.20 -12.91 9.32
N GLY A 128 -10.21 -12.16 9.79
CA GLY A 128 -8.90 -12.20 9.16
C GLY A 128 -7.75 -11.96 10.11
N TYR A 129 -6.59 -12.38 9.64
CA TYR A 129 -5.30 -12.20 10.30
C TYR A 129 -4.26 -11.85 9.23
N ALA A 130 -3.24 -11.12 9.64
CA ALA A 130 -2.07 -10.84 8.86
C ALA A 130 -0.92 -11.71 9.37
N THR A 131 -0.01 -12.05 8.48
CA THR A 131 1.22 -12.75 8.79
C THR A 131 2.39 -12.10 8.11
N GLU A 132 3.54 -12.09 8.77
CA GLU A 132 4.79 -11.58 8.23
C GLU A 132 5.87 -12.67 8.40
N SER A 133 6.61 -12.96 7.34
CA SER A 133 7.64 -14.00 7.35
C SER A 133 8.73 -13.71 6.32
N ALA A 134 9.95 -14.18 6.59
CA ALA A 134 10.99 -14.24 5.58
C ALA A 134 10.84 -15.52 4.75
N VAL A 135 10.81 -15.39 3.43
CA VAL A 135 10.68 -16.51 2.48
C VAL A 135 11.82 -16.50 1.47
N PRO A 136 12.15 -17.63 0.82
CA PRO A 136 13.04 -17.63 -0.33
C PRO A 136 12.54 -16.67 -1.40
N ALA A 137 13.43 -15.80 -1.91
CA ALA A 137 13.06 -14.83 -2.92
C ALA A 137 12.63 -15.54 -4.22
N PRO A 138 11.41 -15.27 -4.76
CA PRO A 138 11.03 -15.78 -6.08
C PRO A 138 11.96 -15.21 -7.16
N SER A 139 12.16 -15.97 -8.24
CA SER A 139 13.01 -15.57 -9.35
C SER A 139 12.34 -14.46 -10.19
N LEU A 140 12.62 -13.20 -9.84
CA LEU A 140 12.27 -12.04 -10.63
C LEU A 140 13.50 -11.14 -10.72
N THR A 141 14.08 -11.04 -11.91
CA THR A 141 15.24 -10.16 -12.14
C THR A 141 14.84 -9.02 -13.04
N ALA A 142 15.11 -7.81 -12.57
CA ALA A 142 14.94 -6.59 -13.32
C ALA A 142 16.14 -5.71 -13.12
N SER A 143 16.36 -4.84 -14.09
CA SER A 143 17.50 -3.97 -14.08
C SER A 143 17.00 -2.66 -14.71
N LEU A 144 17.28 -1.49 -14.13
CA LEU A 144 16.85 -0.18 -14.69
C LEU A 144 18.03 0.73 -15.10
N SER A 145 18.13 1.18 -16.35
CA SER A 145 19.14 2.17 -16.75
C SER A 145 18.39 3.34 -17.32
N LEU A 146 19.01 4.49 -17.23
CA LEU A 146 18.59 5.61 -18.04
C LEU A 146 19.04 5.29 -19.49
N ARG A 147 18.14 4.61 -20.25
CA ARG A 147 18.25 4.07 -21.63
C ARG A 147 18.45 2.54 -21.73
N ASN A 148 17.33 1.80 -21.59
CA ASN A 148 17.03 0.42 -22.04
C ASN A 148 17.52 -0.77 -21.18
N ARG A 149 16.59 -1.50 -20.53
CA ARG A 149 16.87 -2.76 -19.81
C ARG A 149 15.73 -3.80 -19.87
N ARG A 150 16.08 -5.02 -19.41
CA ARG A 150 15.45 -6.35 -19.57
C ARG A 150 14.72 -6.83 -18.30
N LEU A 151 13.66 -7.63 -18.50
CA LEU A 151 12.83 -8.31 -17.50
C LEU A 151 12.76 -9.81 -17.81
N SER A 152 12.42 -10.67 -16.84
CA SER A 152 12.10 -12.09 -17.10
C SER A 152 11.35 -12.73 -15.92
N GLY A 153 10.24 -13.43 -16.18
CA GLY A 153 9.47 -14.23 -15.20
C GLY A 153 8.15 -14.75 -15.77
N ASP A 154 7.41 -15.60 -15.04
CA ASP A 154 6.03 -16.01 -15.37
C ASP A 154 5.06 -15.34 -14.39
N PHE A 155 4.43 -14.24 -14.81
CA PHE A 155 3.45 -13.51 -14.00
C PHE A 155 2.17 -13.31 -14.79
N THR A 156 1.11 -12.77 -14.19
CA THR A 156 -0.20 -12.59 -14.85
C THR A 156 -0.37 -11.20 -15.46
N ASP A 157 0.14 -10.18 -14.80
CA ASP A 157 0.24 -8.79 -15.25
C ASP A 157 1.39 -8.11 -14.50
N GLU A 158 1.98 -7.09 -15.09
CA GLU A 158 3.16 -6.42 -14.58
C GLU A 158 3.04 -4.91 -14.75
N ILE A 159 3.46 -4.17 -13.73
CA ILE A 159 3.45 -2.72 -13.71
C ILE A 159 4.82 -2.23 -13.30
N VAL A 160 5.34 -1.24 -14.02
CA VAL A 160 6.43 -0.41 -13.50
C VAL A 160 5.84 0.92 -13.09
N ALA A 161 6.15 1.33 -11.86
CA ALA A 161 5.67 2.59 -11.29
C ALA A 161 6.85 3.39 -10.73
N PHE A 162 6.78 4.71 -10.92
CA PHE A 162 7.76 5.66 -10.40
C PHE A 162 7.05 7.01 -10.15
N GLY A 163 7.16 7.55 -8.93
CA GLY A 163 6.38 8.73 -8.53
C GLY A 163 4.87 8.56 -8.82
N ASN A 164 4.31 9.53 -9.56
CA ASN A 164 2.92 9.52 -10.04
C ASN A 164 2.78 9.10 -11.52
N VAL A 165 3.74 8.34 -12.05
CA VAL A 165 3.61 7.71 -13.36
C VAL A 165 3.71 6.19 -13.25
N TYR A 166 2.98 5.51 -14.12
CA TYR A 166 3.00 4.06 -14.22
C TYR A 166 2.87 3.62 -15.68
N GLN A 167 3.39 2.44 -15.99
CA GLN A 167 3.22 1.77 -17.27
C GLN A 167 2.82 0.33 -16.99
N ARG A 168 1.68 -0.08 -17.55
CA ARG A 168 1.29 -1.50 -17.58
C ARG A 168 2.08 -2.17 -18.69
N LEU A 169 2.76 -3.24 -18.33
CA LEU A 169 3.61 -4.02 -19.23
C LEU A 169 2.83 -5.18 -19.85
N GLY A 170 1.77 -5.62 -19.19
CA GLY A 170 1.09 -6.87 -19.53
C GLY A 170 1.98 -8.08 -19.28
N ARG A 171 1.40 -9.26 -19.49
CA ARG A 171 2.03 -10.55 -19.18
C ARG A 171 3.40 -10.71 -19.86
N LEU A 172 4.46 -10.91 -19.08
CA LEU A 172 5.75 -11.33 -19.61
C LEU A 172 5.87 -12.86 -19.57
N ALA A 173 6.35 -13.43 -20.68
CA ALA A 173 6.77 -14.82 -20.68
C ALA A 173 8.14 -14.96 -19.99
N PRO A 174 8.45 -16.12 -19.40
CA PRO A 174 9.77 -16.39 -18.84
C PRO A 174 10.90 -16.08 -19.84
N GLY A 175 11.81 -15.19 -19.45
CA GLY A 175 12.96 -14.80 -20.26
C GLY A 175 12.71 -13.72 -21.32
N ALA A 176 11.47 -13.21 -21.46
CA ALA A 176 11.11 -12.22 -22.48
C ALA A 176 11.59 -10.80 -22.14
N ASP A 177 12.19 -10.12 -23.12
CA ASP A 177 12.70 -8.76 -22.97
C ASP A 177 11.60 -7.74 -23.28
N LEU A 178 11.39 -6.78 -22.37
CA LEU A 178 10.48 -5.67 -22.61
C LEU A 178 11.15 -4.34 -22.26
N GLN A 179 11.12 -3.42 -23.21
CA GLN A 179 11.57 -2.05 -23.01
C GLN A 179 10.47 -1.21 -22.35
N VAL A 180 10.84 -0.52 -21.27
CA VAL A 180 9.95 0.39 -20.53
C VAL A 180 10.38 1.82 -20.81
N ASP A 181 9.43 2.68 -21.14
CA ASP A 181 9.65 4.11 -21.34
C ASP A 181 8.69 4.88 -20.44
N LEU A 182 9.17 5.21 -19.24
CA LEU A 182 8.42 5.96 -18.26
C LEU A 182 8.92 7.40 -18.23
N PRO A 183 8.06 8.39 -18.54
CA PRO A 183 8.46 9.78 -18.46
C PRO A 183 8.79 10.11 -17.01
N VAL A 184 10.00 10.58 -16.77
CA VAL A 184 10.40 10.89 -15.41
C VAL A 184 9.80 12.22 -15.00
N GLN A 185 8.78 12.18 -14.13
CA GLN A 185 8.11 13.38 -13.63
C GLN A 185 8.63 13.72 -12.23
N ALA A 186 8.83 15.01 -11.98
CA ALA A 186 9.10 15.50 -10.64
C ALA A 186 7.94 15.09 -9.71
N ALA A 187 8.27 14.63 -8.51
CA ALA A 187 7.31 14.31 -7.46
C ALA A 187 6.56 15.57 -7.01
N THR A 188 5.55 16.01 -7.76
CA THR A 188 4.61 17.03 -7.28
C THR A 188 3.57 16.32 -6.42
N VAL A 189 3.76 16.40 -5.11
CA VAL A 189 2.98 15.61 -4.15
C VAL A 189 1.68 16.33 -3.77
N TYR A 190 1.67 17.66 -3.68
CA TYR A 190 0.49 18.37 -3.20
C TYR A 190 -0.59 18.57 -4.29
N GLY A 191 -1.80 18.06 -4.06
CA GLY A 191 -2.99 18.30 -4.90
C GLY A 191 -3.12 17.42 -6.15
N VAL A 192 -2.21 16.47 -6.37
CA VAL A 192 -2.29 15.50 -7.49
C VAL A 192 -3.06 14.27 -7.05
N ALA A 193 -3.99 13.79 -7.88
CA ALA A 193 -4.70 12.55 -7.64
C ALA A 193 -3.70 11.37 -7.55
N PRO A 194 -3.83 10.46 -6.58
CA PRO A 194 -2.97 9.29 -6.50
C PRO A 194 -3.05 8.47 -7.79
N THR A 195 -1.94 7.82 -8.16
CA THR A 195 -1.91 6.91 -9.31
C THR A 195 -2.56 5.56 -9.01
N ASN A 196 -2.55 5.13 -7.75
CA ASN A 196 -3.08 3.82 -7.35
C ASN A 196 -4.52 3.52 -7.83
N PRO A 197 -5.49 4.46 -7.90
CA PRO A 197 -6.82 4.16 -8.37
C PRO A 197 -6.96 4.37 -9.88
N LEU A 198 -5.91 4.84 -10.56
CA LEU A 198 -5.88 5.06 -12.01
C LEU A 198 -5.32 3.85 -12.75
N VAL A 199 -4.53 2.99 -12.09
CA VAL A 199 -3.90 1.81 -12.72
C VAL A 199 -4.94 0.78 -13.18
N TYR A 200 -5.93 0.53 -12.33
CA TYR A 200 -7.04 -0.39 -12.59
C TYR A 200 -8.37 0.32 -12.36
N ALA A 201 -9.32 0.08 -13.26
CA ALA A 201 -10.68 0.60 -13.13
C ALA A 201 -11.30 0.13 -11.82
N ASN A 202 -11.79 1.06 -11.01
CA ASN A 202 -12.41 0.77 -9.73
C ASN A 202 -13.58 1.73 -9.48
N ILE A 203 -14.42 1.37 -8.51
CA ILE A 203 -15.66 2.10 -8.18
C ILE A 203 -15.38 3.53 -7.69
N ALA A 204 -14.17 3.82 -7.17
CA ALA A 204 -13.83 5.16 -6.71
C ALA A 204 -13.54 6.14 -7.87
N VAL A 205 -13.16 5.65 -9.05
CA VAL A 205 -12.83 6.47 -10.23
C VAL A 205 -13.90 6.36 -11.32
N ASP A 206 -14.51 5.18 -11.48
CA ASP A 206 -15.58 4.93 -12.46
C ASP A 206 -16.69 4.07 -11.85
N GLN A 207 -17.81 4.71 -11.49
CA GLN A 207 -18.97 4.02 -10.91
C GLN A 207 -19.70 3.09 -11.91
N VAL A 208 -19.37 3.17 -13.21
CA VAL A 208 -20.04 2.44 -14.30
C VAL A 208 -19.26 1.18 -14.71
N ALA A 209 -17.98 1.03 -14.33
CA ALA A 209 -17.08 -0.06 -14.73
C ALA A 209 -17.43 -1.48 -14.23
N SER A 210 -18.66 -1.72 -13.75
CA SER A 210 -19.13 -3.03 -13.27
C SER A 210 -19.59 -4.00 -14.37
N SER A 211 -19.01 -3.93 -15.57
CA SER A 211 -19.26 -4.90 -16.65
C SER A 211 -18.34 -6.13 -16.52
N GLY A 212 -18.61 -6.94 -15.50
CA GLY A 212 -17.96 -8.24 -15.27
C GLY A 212 -17.60 -8.45 -13.79
N VAL A 213 -18.31 -9.34 -13.09
CA VAL A 213 -18.18 -9.53 -11.63
C VAL A 213 -16.74 -9.92 -11.22
N GLN A 214 -16.03 -10.68 -12.07
CA GLN A 214 -14.70 -11.20 -11.73
C GLN A 214 -13.58 -10.19 -12.04
N SER A 215 -13.56 -9.59 -13.23
CA SER A 215 -12.53 -8.61 -13.61
C SER A 215 -12.62 -7.32 -12.77
N ALA A 216 -13.83 -6.91 -12.41
CA ALA A 216 -14.02 -5.78 -11.50
C ALA A 216 -13.51 -6.09 -10.08
N ARG A 217 -13.66 -7.34 -9.62
CA ARG A 217 -13.15 -7.78 -8.32
C ARG A 217 -11.62 -7.81 -8.28
N GLU A 218 -10.99 -8.40 -9.29
CA GLU A 218 -9.52 -8.45 -9.42
C GLU A 218 -8.93 -7.02 -9.47
N ALA A 219 -9.56 -6.12 -10.23
CA ALA A 219 -9.18 -4.72 -10.28
C ALA A 219 -9.29 -4.02 -8.92
N GLN A 220 -10.31 -4.33 -8.12
CA GLN A 220 -10.45 -3.81 -6.75
C GLN A 220 -9.39 -4.36 -5.80
N GLU A 221 -9.12 -5.68 -5.85
CA GLU A 221 -8.10 -6.34 -5.03
C GLU A 221 -6.72 -5.76 -5.33
N ARG A 222 -6.35 -5.63 -6.61
CA ARG A 222 -5.10 -4.96 -7.03
C ARG A 222 -5.06 -3.49 -6.62
N THR A 223 -6.16 -2.75 -6.74
CA THR A 223 -6.22 -1.35 -6.29
C THR A 223 -5.99 -1.24 -4.78
N ALA A 224 -6.54 -2.15 -3.98
CA ALA A 224 -6.32 -2.18 -2.53
C ALA A 224 -4.87 -2.52 -2.17
N ILE A 225 -4.24 -3.47 -2.89
CA ILE A 225 -2.82 -3.79 -2.73
C ILE A 225 -1.95 -2.58 -3.13
N LEU A 226 -2.25 -1.94 -4.25
CA LEU A 226 -1.57 -0.70 -4.67
C LEU A 226 -1.80 0.43 -3.67
N GLN A 227 -2.94 0.51 -3.01
CA GLN A 227 -3.12 1.47 -1.91
C GLN A 227 -2.23 1.12 -0.73
N SER A 228 -2.14 -0.14 -0.31
CA SER A 228 -1.21 -0.55 0.75
C SER A 228 0.26 -0.27 0.38
N LEU A 229 0.66 -0.56 -0.86
CA LEU A 229 2.02 -0.36 -1.36
C LEU A 229 2.39 1.10 -1.61
N LEU A 230 1.44 1.91 -2.10
CA LEU A 230 1.68 3.25 -2.64
C LEU A 230 1.06 4.37 -1.80
N SER A 231 0.31 4.05 -0.75
CA SER A 231 -0.38 5.02 0.12
C SER A 231 0.07 4.88 1.56
N SER A 232 0.62 5.94 2.13
CA SER A 232 0.77 6.10 3.58
C SER A 232 -0.53 6.64 4.21
N SER A 233 -1.60 5.84 4.14
CA SER A 233 -2.87 5.89 4.91
C SER A 233 -3.63 7.20 5.23
N SER A 234 -3.14 8.42 4.97
CA SER A 234 -3.92 9.67 5.07
C SER A 234 -3.14 10.91 4.56
N GLY A 235 -3.23 11.21 3.26
CA GLY A 235 -2.60 12.41 2.67
C GLY A 235 -1.77 12.09 1.43
N PRO A 236 -1.39 13.11 0.62
CA PRO A 236 -1.02 12.89 -0.76
C PRO A 236 0.15 11.93 -0.92
N VAL A 237 0.01 11.12 -1.97
CA VAL A 237 0.88 10.06 -2.48
C VAL A 237 2.31 10.18 -1.98
N THR A 238 2.76 9.17 -1.25
CA THR A 238 4.19 8.87 -1.20
C THR A 238 4.59 8.63 -2.65
N SER A 239 5.25 9.60 -3.28
CA SER A 239 5.85 9.35 -4.58
C SER A 239 6.76 8.15 -4.38
N LEU A 240 6.58 7.10 -5.18
CA LEU A 240 7.54 6.03 -5.26
C LEU A 240 8.88 6.64 -5.64
N MET A 241 9.71 6.90 -4.65
CA MET A 241 10.99 7.56 -4.85
C MET A 241 12.03 6.59 -5.43
N THR A 242 11.74 5.30 -5.31
CA THR A 242 12.45 4.23 -6.02
C THR A 242 11.49 3.67 -7.06
N PRO A 243 11.89 3.55 -8.33
CA PRO A 243 11.07 2.86 -9.31
C PRO A 243 10.84 1.43 -8.84
N ILE A 244 9.61 0.95 -8.88
CA ILE A 244 9.29 -0.42 -8.50
C ILE A 244 8.67 -1.15 -9.68
N LEU A 245 8.99 -2.43 -9.79
CA LEU A 245 8.26 -3.39 -10.59
C LEU A 245 7.32 -4.15 -9.66
N ILE A 246 6.05 -4.21 -10.03
CA ILE A 246 5.02 -5.01 -9.35
C ILE A 246 4.58 -6.08 -10.33
N ALA A 247 4.70 -7.33 -9.93
CA ALA A 247 4.30 -8.48 -10.73
C ALA A 247 3.20 -9.25 -9.98
N TRP A 248 2.08 -9.51 -10.66
CA TRP A 248 0.91 -10.16 -10.07
C TRP A 248 0.95 -11.68 -10.27
N THR A 249 0.41 -12.42 -9.30
CA THR A 249 0.18 -13.87 -9.40
C THR A 249 -1.08 -14.29 -8.65
N HIS A 250 -1.75 -15.32 -9.16
CA HIS A 250 -2.86 -15.98 -8.47
C HIS A 250 -2.40 -17.16 -7.62
N ASP A 251 -1.10 -17.47 -7.58
CA ASP A 251 -0.60 -18.58 -6.79
C ASP A 251 -0.65 -18.25 -5.29
N PRO A 252 -1.10 -19.18 -4.43
CA PRO A 252 -1.04 -18.98 -2.99
C PRO A 252 0.41 -19.02 -2.51
N LEU A 253 0.91 -17.89 -2.02
CA LEU A 253 2.29 -17.77 -1.51
C LEU A 253 2.43 -18.20 -0.04
N GLN A 254 1.33 -18.58 0.61
CA GLN A 254 1.32 -19.16 1.94
C GLN A 254 0.34 -20.31 2.00
N GLY A 255 0.84 -21.51 2.27
CA GLY A 255 0.00 -22.68 2.51
C GLY A 255 -0.80 -22.52 3.79
N LEU A 256 -2.06 -22.95 3.81
CA LEU A 256 -2.86 -22.99 5.02
C LEU A 256 -3.70 -24.26 5.10
N GLN A 257 -3.91 -24.72 6.34
CA GLN A 257 -4.88 -25.77 6.64
C GLN A 257 -5.93 -25.22 7.57
N LEU A 258 -7.18 -25.52 7.28
CA LEU A 258 -8.32 -25.11 8.07
C LEU A 258 -9.04 -26.37 8.57
N ASN A 259 -9.07 -26.55 9.89
CA ASN A 259 -9.56 -27.76 10.53
C ASN A 259 -8.96 -29.05 9.93
N GLY A 260 -7.68 -29.01 9.53
CA GLY A 260 -6.96 -30.12 8.91
C GLY A 260 -7.23 -30.35 7.41
N ALA A 261 -8.03 -29.51 6.77
CA ALA A 261 -8.28 -29.56 5.32
C ALA A 261 -7.71 -28.31 4.62
N THR A 262 -7.23 -28.44 3.39
CA THR A 262 -6.85 -27.29 2.56
C THR A 262 -8.14 -26.61 2.05
N PRO A 263 -8.45 -25.37 2.48
CA PRO A 263 -9.59 -24.67 1.93
C PRO A 263 -9.33 -24.32 0.47
N ARG A 264 -10.39 -23.97 -0.26
CA ARG A 264 -10.24 -23.48 -1.64
C ARG A 264 -9.61 -22.08 -1.57
N PRO A 265 -8.36 -21.89 -2.04
CA PRO A 265 -7.74 -20.58 -2.01
C PRO A 265 -8.36 -19.71 -3.11
N GLN A 266 -8.66 -18.46 -2.76
CA GLN A 266 -8.69 -17.36 -3.71
C GLN A 266 -7.49 -16.49 -3.36
N SER A 267 -6.58 -16.32 -4.31
CA SER A 267 -5.32 -15.61 -4.07
C SER A 267 -5.09 -14.57 -5.15
N GLU A 268 -4.75 -13.37 -4.70
CA GLU A 268 -4.23 -12.27 -5.52
C GLU A 268 -3.00 -11.72 -4.81
N SER A 269 -1.82 -11.99 -5.36
CA SER A 269 -0.55 -11.65 -4.71
C SER A 269 0.32 -10.78 -5.60
N ALA A 270 1.11 -9.93 -4.98
CA ALA A 270 2.08 -9.05 -5.63
C ALA A 270 3.49 -9.42 -5.22
N VAL A 271 4.38 -9.54 -6.20
CA VAL A 271 5.84 -9.54 -5.98
C VAL A 271 6.35 -8.15 -6.35
N VAL A 272 6.97 -7.48 -5.39
CA VAL A 272 7.44 -6.10 -5.50
C VAL A 272 8.95 -6.10 -5.53
N LEU A 273 9.51 -5.62 -6.64
CA LEU A 273 10.94 -5.49 -6.85
C LEU A 273 11.32 -4.00 -6.97
N PRO A 274 12.00 -3.44 -5.96
CA PRO A 274 12.67 -2.15 -6.09
C PRO A 274 13.73 -2.21 -7.19
N LEU A 275 13.63 -1.30 -8.15
CA LEU A 275 14.56 -1.18 -9.26
C LEU A 275 15.68 -0.24 -8.89
N THR A 276 16.91 -0.72 -8.99
CA THR A 276 18.10 0.11 -8.88
C THR A 276 18.54 0.57 -10.27
N LEU A 277 18.87 1.86 -10.35
CA LEU A 277 19.58 2.38 -11.52
C LEU A 277 20.95 1.70 -11.59
N ALA A 278 21.33 1.13 -12.74
CA ALA A 278 22.71 0.71 -12.95
C ALA A 278 23.43 1.59 -13.94
N GLY A 279 24.71 1.70 -13.65
CA GLY A 279 25.62 2.56 -14.37
C GLY A 279 25.46 4.02 -13.94
N PRO A 280 26.41 4.85 -14.35
CA PRO A 280 26.36 6.26 -14.06
C PRO A 280 25.22 6.96 -14.81
N VAL A 281 24.68 8.02 -14.21
CA VAL A 281 23.65 8.85 -14.83
C VAL A 281 24.29 9.89 -15.75
N SER A 282 23.69 10.07 -16.93
CA SER A 282 24.02 11.13 -17.89
C SER A 282 22.75 11.84 -18.37
N GLY A 283 22.80 13.16 -18.52
CA GLY A 283 21.67 13.97 -18.94
C GLY A 283 20.78 14.43 -17.78
N ALA A 284 19.50 14.66 -18.06
CA ALA A 284 18.57 15.20 -17.07
C ALA A 284 18.40 14.27 -15.86
N VAL A 285 18.59 14.83 -14.67
CA VAL A 285 18.31 14.20 -13.38
C VAL A 285 17.06 14.87 -12.79
N PRO A 286 15.90 14.23 -12.86
CA PRO A 286 14.65 14.78 -12.34
C PRO A 286 14.56 14.60 -10.82
N ALA A 287 13.78 15.49 -10.18
CA ALA A 287 13.46 15.36 -8.77
C ALA A 287 12.71 14.05 -8.49
N GLY A 288 12.93 13.47 -7.31
CA GLY A 288 12.33 12.22 -6.88
C GLY A 288 13.21 10.98 -7.11
N LEU A 289 14.16 11.02 -8.06
CA LEU A 289 14.95 9.85 -8.46
C LEU A 289 16.06 9.48 -7.47
N PHE A 290 16.70 10.50 -6.87
CA PHE A 290 17.74 10.33 -5.86
C PHE A 290 17.32 11.05 -4.60
N THR A 291 16.94 10.28 -3.58
CA THR A 291 16.45 10.80 -2.32
C THR A 291 17.55 10.99 -1.30
N ALA A 292 17.25 11.84 -0.34
CA ALA A 292 18.10 11.99 0.82
C ALA A 292 17.90 10.87 1.83
N ARG A 293 19.02 10.31 2.27
CA ARG A 293 19.07 9.49 3.47
C ARG A 293 19.42 10.36 4.67
N LEU A 294 18.80 10.09 5.80
CA LEU A 294 19.19 10.68 7.07
C LEU A 294 20.51 10.05 7.52
N VAL A 295 21.52 10.88 7.84
CA VAL A 295 22.86 10.42 8.24
C VAL A 295 23.25 10.84 9.64
N ASP A 296 22.62 11.89 10.18
CA ASP A 296 22.88 12.36 11.54
C ASP A 296 21.67 13.12 12.10
N VAL A 297 21.50 13.07 13.42
CA VAL A 297 20.43 13.73 14.17
C VAL A 297 20.98 14.26 15.48
N GLU A 298 20.74 15.54 15.77
CA GLU A 298 21.05 16.15 17.05
C GLU A 298 19.76 16.60 17.74
N GLY A 299 19.44 15.99 18.89
CA GLY A 299 18.24 16.30 19.68
C GLY A 299 17.08 15.34 19.42
N GLU A 300 15.85 15.76 19.73
CA GLU A 300 14.66 14.92 19.59
C GLU A 300 14.07 15.01 18.17
N VAL A 301 14.00 13.87 17.49
CA VAL A 301 13.37 13.75 16.16
C VAL A 301 12.35 12.62 16.21
N GLN A 302 11.13 12.93 15.75
CA GLN A 302 10.07 11.93 15.62
C GLN A 302 9.88 11.58 14.14
N PHE A 303 9.72 10.30 13.86
CA PHE A 303 9.52 9.79 12.51
C PHE A 303 8.05 9.51 12.28
N GLY A 304 7.48 10.13 11.25
CA GLY A 304 6.14 9.85 10.75
C GLY A 304 6.17 9.26 9.35
N PRO A 305 5.04 8.78 8.83
CA PRO A 305 4.96 8.28 7.45
C PRO A 305 5.39 9.36 6.46
N SER A 306 6.51 9.13 5.77
CA SER A 306 7.13 10.06 4.81
C SER A 306 7.36 11.48 5.33
N SER A 307 7.52 11.64 6.65
CA SER A 307 7.88 12.92 7.25
C SER A 307 8.74 12.75 8.49
N ILE A 308 9.58 13.73 8.77
CA ILE A 308 10.20 13.87 10.09
C ILE A 308 9.63 15.09 10.80
N VAL A 309 9.63 15.02 12.12
CA VAL A 309 9.30 16.14 12.99
C VAL A 309 10.53 16.47 13.82
N LEU A 310 11.11 17.64 13.56
CA LEU A 310 12.18 18.21 14.38
C LEU A 310 11.55 19.01 15.51
N ASN A 311 12.00 18.84 16.76
CA ASN A 311 11.57 19.57 17.94
C ASN A 311 12.79 20.25 18.59
N GLY A 312 13.15 21.45 18.13
CA GLY A 312 14.36 22.13 18.60
C GLY A 312 15.65 21.36 18.29
N SER A 313 15.62 20.57 17.22
CA SER A 313 16.65 19.61 16.83
C SER A 313 17.16 19.90 15.43
N SER A 314 18.26 19.24 15.08
CA SER A 314 18.84 19.26 13.74
C SER A 314 18.86 17.86 13.13
N ALA A 315 18.70 17.79 11.81
CA ALA A 315 18.85 16.57 11.04
C ALA A 315 19.73 16.83 9.83
N THR A 316 20.73 15.96 9.64
CA THR A 316 21.62 16.00 8.48
C THR A 316 21.28 14.89 7.51
N TYR A 317 21.13 15.28 6.26
CA TYR A 317 20.78 14.45 5.14
C TYR A 317 21.92 14.35 4.16
N GLU A 318 22.04 13.20 3.50
CA GLU A 318 22.99 12.98 2.41
C GLU A 318 22.27 12.44 1.17
N LEU A 319 22.61 13.00 0.01
CA LEU A 319 22.14 12.58 -1.30
C LEU A 319 23.37 12.23 -2.13
N THR A 320 23.32 11.16 -2.91
CA THR A 320 24.42 10.80 -3.82
C THR A 320 23.87 10.39 -5.18
N ILE A 321 24.38 10.99 -6.24
CA ILE A 321 24.11 10.58 -7.62
C ILE A 321 25.34 9.86 -8.15
N PRO A 322 25.22 8.62 -8.67
CA PRO A 322 26.32 7.95 -9.34
C PRO A 322 26.59 8.65 -10.68
N LEU A 323 27.49 9.64 -10.67
CA LEU A 323 27.89 10.36 -11.88
C LEU A 323 28.88 9.54 -12.71
N ALA A 324 28.88 9.76 -14.02
CA ALA A 324 29.90 9.17 -14.90
C ALA A 324 31.28 9.76 -14.57
N SER A 325 32.34 9.01 -14.85
CA SER A 325 33.70 9.52 -14.64
C SER A 325 33.91 10.83 -15.42
N GLY A 326 34.31 11.89 -14.73
CA GLY A 326 34.47 13.23 -15.30
C GLY A 326 33.19 14.04 -15.48
N ALA A 327 32.01 13.45 -15.24
CA ALA A 327 30.74 14.18 -15.30
C ALA A 327 30.52 14.99 -14.01
N ARG A 328 29.82 16.12 -14.15
CA ARG A 328 29.37 16.95 -13.03
C ARG A 328 27.88 17.24 -13.14
N LEU A 329 27.26 17.52 -12.00
CA LEU A 329 25.89 17.99 -11.97
C LEU A 329 25.86 19.51 -12.28
N VAL A 330 25.16 19.87 -13.36
CA VAL A 330 24.94 21.24 -13.81
C VAL A 330 23.56 21.71 -13.33
N ASN A 331 23.50 22.95 -12.86
CA ASN A 331 22.31 23.57 -12.25
C ASN A 331 21.65 22.68 -11.17
N PRO A 332 22.42 22.25 -10.16
CA PRO A 332 21.91 21.36 -9.13
C PRO A 332 20.83 22.07 -8.30
N THR A 333 19.71 21.38 -8.06
CA THR A 333 18.60 21.85 -7.25
C THR A 333 18.17 20.77 -6.27
N ILE A 334 17.66 21.19 -5.12
CA ILE A 334 16.98 20.32 -4.16
C ILE A 334 15.50 20.53 -4.30
N SER A 335 14.76 19.44 -4.49
CA SER A 335 13.31 19.42 -4.42
C SER A 335 12.89 18.93 -3.04
N SER A 336 12.01 19.69 -2.40
CA SER A 336 11.25 19.26 -1.23
C SER A 336 9.85 18.84 -1.65
N ALA A 337 9.41 17.67 -1.20
CA ALA A 337 8.08 17.15 -1.44
C ALA A 337 7.42 16.77 -0.10
N ASN A 338 6.53 17.62 0.40
CA ASN A 338 5.91 17.51 1.71
C ASN A 338 4.39 17.40 1.63
N PRO A 339 3.82 16.18 1.81
CA PRO A 339 2.40 15.96 1.65
C PRO A 339 1.52 16.70 2.68
N TYR A 340 2.10 17.09 3.81
CA TYR A 340 1.39 17.77 4.90
C TYR A 340 1.52 19.29 4.85
N GLY A 341 2.33 19.80 3.90
CA GLY A 341 2.86 21.16 3.94
C GLY A 341 3.81 21.35 5.12
N MET A 342 4.70 22.34 5.04
CA MET A 342 5.53 22.71 6.18
C MET A 342 4.63 23.30 7.27
N LYS A 343 4.27 22.47 8.24
CA LYS A 343 3.62 22.91 9.48
C LYS A 343 4.70 23.27 10.47
N ILE A 344 4.62 24.48 10.99
CA ILE A 344 5.38 24.96 12.13
C ILE A 344 4.34 25.06 13.24
N ASN A 345 4.15 23.98 14.01
CA ASN A 345 3.18 24.01 15.09
C ASN A 345 3.70 24.91 16.22
N VAL A 346 2.92 25.92 16.59
CA VAL A 346 3.04 26.68 17.85
C VAL A 346 2.44 25.80 18.96
N PRO A 347 2.97 25.79 20.21
CA PRO A 347 2.59 24.82 21.24
C PRO A 347 1.07 24.70 21.41
N LEU A 348 0.56 23.46 21.36
CA LEU A 348 -0.78 23.17 21.87
C LEU A 348 -0.74 23.37 23.38
N GLY A 349 -1.41 24.43 23.86
CA GLY A 349 -1.88 24.46 25.25
C GLY A 349 -2.76 23.23 25.54
N PRO A 350 -3.03 22.92 26.82
CA PRO A 350 -3.87 21.79 27.17
C PRO A 350 -5.19 21.84 26.38
N PRO A 351 -5.71 20.69 25.91
CA PRO A 351 -6.88 20.67 25.04
C PRO A 351 -8.03 21.43 25.71
N PRO A 352 -8.73 22.34 24.99
CA PRO A 352 -9.97 22.88 25.51
C PRO A 352 -10.92 21.71 25.76
N ALA A 353 -11.59 21.73 26.91
CA ALA A 353 -12.57 20.72 27.30
C ALA A 353 -13.52 20.44 26.12
N ALA A 354 -13.76 19.14 25.85
CA ALA A 354 -14.52 18.66 24.71
C ALA A 354 -15.86 19.40 24.54
N GLY A 355 -15.89 20.38 23.65
CA GLY A 355 -17.07 21.02 23.12
C GLY A 355 -17.19 20.66 21.66
N ASN A 356 -18.34 20.11 21.26
CA ASN A 356 -18.63 19.73 19.88
C ASN A 356 -18.64 20.97 18.97
N GLY A 357 -17.49 21.30 18.40
CA GLY A 357 -17.32 22.32 17.38
C GLY A 357 -16.21 21.87 16.42
N SER A 358 -16.51 21.88 15.13
CA SER A 358 -15.58 21.55 14.05
C SER A 358 -14.24 22.31 14.20
N PRO A 359 -13.08 21.71 13.87
CA PRO A 359 -11.80 22.39 14.00
C PRO A 359 -11.69 23.52 12.95
N GLY A 360 -12.10 24.72 13.35
CA GLY A 360 -11.94 25.96 12.60
C GLY A 360 -10.68 26.70 13.04
N ALA A 361 -9.88 27.09 12.04
CA ALA A 361 -8.89 28.17 12.00
C ALA A 361 -7.93 28.35 13.20
N ALA A 362 -6.65 28.18 12.90
CA ALA A 362 -5.51 28.51 13.76
C ALA A 362 -5.65 29.92 14.39
N GLY A 363 -5.49 29.98 15.72
CA GLY A 363 -5.38 31.22 16.46
C GLY A 363 -4.05 31.92 16.20
N THR A 364 -4.10 33.21 15.95
CA THR A 364 -2.96 34.14 15.90
C THR A 364 -2.44 34.41 17.32
N ALA A 365 -1.17 34.08 17.60
CA ALA A 365 -0.43 34.67 18.74
C ALA A 365 1.10 34.48 18.63
N GLY A 366 1.85 35.54 18.95
CA GLY A 366 3.26 35.50 19.39
C GLY A 366 4.30 35.85 18.31
N THR A 367 5.11 36.90 18.55
CA THR A 367 6.10 37.47 17.62
C THR A 367 7.44 36.72 17.52
N ASP A 368 7.61 35.57 18.17
CA ASP A 368 8.77 34.71 17.97
C ASP A 368 8.36 33.55 17.05
N ALA A 369 8.20 33.85 15.77
CA ALA A 369 7.89 32.84 14.76
C ALA A 369 9.02 31.81 14.75
N ALA A 370 8.72 30.57 15.10
CA ALA A 370 9.69 29.51 15.00
C ALA A 370 10.21 29.38 13.56
N THR A 371 11.52 29.24 13.41
CA THR A 371 12.18 29.23 12.10
C THR A 371 12.79 27.87 11.81
N LEU A 372 12.41 27.28 10.69
CA LEU A 372 13.15 26.21 10.06
C LEU A 372 14.24 26.85 9.20
N THR A 373 15.49 26.47 9.43
CA THR A 373 16.62 26.88 8.59
C THR A 373 17.20 25.68 7.88
N ALA A 374 17.67 25.90 6.65
CA ALA A 374 18.32 24.89 5.84
C ALA A 374 19.70 25.38 5.41
N GLU A 375 20.67 24.48 5.44
CA GLU A 375 22.04 24.73 5.03
C GLU A 375 22.54 23.59 4.15
N ALA A 376 23.39 23.91 3.17
CA ALA A 376 24.11 22.93 2.38
C ALA A 376 25.60 22.96 2.75
N TRP A 377 26.25 21.81 2.75
CA TRP A 377 27.68 21.72 3.02
C TRP A 377 28.49 22.14 1.78
N ASP A 378 29.26 23.20 1.89
CA ASP A 378 30.22 23.62 0.87
C ASP A 378 31.50 22.79 0.98
N TRP A 379 31.69 21.87 0.03
CA TRP A 379 32.85 20.97 -0.02
C TRP A 379 34.16 21.69 -0.35
N ARG A 380 34.11 22.88 -0.96
CA ARG A 380 35.31 23.68 -1.27
C ARG A 380 35.80 24.42 -0.04
N GLY A 381 34.86 24.99 0.72
CA GLY A 381 35.13 25.80 1.91
C GLY A 381 35.16 25.03 3.22
N GLY A 382 34.64 23.80 3.26
CA GLY A 382 34.54 22.99 4.48
C GLY A 382 33.60 23.60 5.53
N ARG A 383 32.46 24.17 5.09
CA ARG A 383 31.52 24.89 5.96
C ARG A 383 30.08 24.75 5.51
N TRP A 384 29.14 24.96 6.43
CA TRP A 384 27.73 25.09 6.11
C TRP A 384 27.43 26.47 5.51
N VAL A 385 26.59 26.48 4.47
CA VAL A 385 26.14 27.70 3.77
C VAL A 385 24.62 27.68 3.68
N ALA A 386 23.99 28.84 3.85
CA ALA A 386 22.53 28.96 3.81
C ALA A 386 21.94 28.42 2.49
N LEU A 387 20.93 27.57 2.61
CA LEU A 387 20.14 27.03 1.51
C LEU A 387 18.73 27.64 1.59
N PRO A 388 18.27 28.43 0.60
CA PRO A 388 16.91 28.96 0.59
C PRO A 388 15.92 27.87 0.19
N LEU A 389 15.73 26.89 1.08
CA LEU A 389 14.84 25.75 0.85
C LEU A 389 13.39 26.24 0.77
N LYS A 390 12.69 25.83 -0.29
CA LYS A 390 11.27 26.10 -0.51
C LYS A 390 10.50 24.82 -0.27
N ASP A 391 9.43 24.90 0.51
CA ASP A 391 8.54 23.77 0.71
C ASP A 391 7.74 23.45 -0.56
N ASN A 392 7.54 22.17 -0.85
CA ASN A 392 6.83 21.69 -2.04
C ASN A 392 7.30 22.33 -3.37
N ALA A 393 8.58 22.63 -3.48
CA ALA A 393 9.19 23.30 -4.63
C ALA A 393 10.67 22.93 -4.77
N THR A 394 11.30 23.46 -5.82
CA THR A 394 12.74 23.32 -6.07
C THR A 394 13.51 24.55 -5.61
N SER A 395 14.64 24.32 -4.95
CA SER A 395 15.59 25.35 -4.51
C SER A 395 16.95 25.13 -5.16
N PRO A 396 17.60 26.17 -5.71
CA PRO A 396 18.95 26.04 -6.24
C PRO A 396 19.94 25.72 -5.12
N LEU A 397 20.87 24.81 -5.39
CA LEU A 397 21.98 24.54 -4.48
C LEU A 397 23.05 25.64 -4.60
N PRO A 398 23.63 26.11 -3.47
CA PRO A 398 24.79 26.98 -3.50
C PRO A 398 25.97 26.32 -4.24
N GLU A 399 26.81 27.13 -4.88
CA GLU A 399 28.03 26.61 -5.50
C GLU A 399 28.93 25.89 -4.49
N GLY A 400 29.58 24.81 -4.92
CA GLY A 400 30.44 24.00 -4.04
C GLY A 400 29.67 22.98 -3.18
N SER A 401 28.33 22.97 -3.22
CA SER A 401 27.52 22.03 -2.42
C SER A 401 27.47 20.59 -2.94
N VAL A 402 28.01 20.34 -4.13
CA VAL A 402 28.12 19.01 -4.75
C VAL A 402 29.60 18.66 -4.86
N ASP A 403 30.01 17.52 -4.30
CA ASP A 403 31.39 17.05 -4.42
C ASP A 403 31.68 16.36 -5.77
N ALA A 404 32.91 15.88 -5.95
CA ALA A 404 33.31 15.16 -7.16
C ALA A 404 32.62 13.80 -7.35
N ALA A 405 32.08 13.20 -6.28
CA ALA A 405 31.35 11.94 -6.31
C ALA A 405 29.85 12.14 -6.57
N GLY A 406 29.37 13.40 -6.63
CA GLY A 406 27.94 13.71 -6.78
C GLY A 406 27.18 13.70 -5.45
N THR A 407 27.90 13.83 -4.34
CA THR A 407 27.34 13.84 -2.98
C THR A 407 27.00 15.27 -2.53
N VAL A 408 25.82 15.41 -1.92
CA VAL A 408 25.30 16.64 -1.32
C VAL A 408 24.92 16.36 0.13
N ARG A 409 25.26 17.27 1.03
CA ARG A 409 24.78 17.25 2.41
C ARG A 409 23.94 18.46 2.72
N ILE A 410 22.81 18.21 3.39
CA ILE A 410 21.86 19.24 3.79
C ILE A 410 21.59 19.08 5.27
N ARG A 411 21.71 20.17 6.01
CA ARG A 411 21.31 20.24 7.41
C ARG A 411 20.04 21.06 7.53
N LEU A 412 19.10 20.54 8.31
CA LEU A 412 17.85 21.20 8.64
C LEU A 412 17.83 21.41 10.15
N THR A 413 17.54 22.62 10.58
CA THR A 413 17.56 23.00 12.01
C THR A 413 16.27 23.72 12.36
N ALA A 414 15.54 23.20 13.36
CA ALA A 414 14.39 23.86 13.95
C ALA A 414 14.83 24.62 15.22
N SER A 415 14.53 25.91 15.30
CA SER A 415 15.11 26.80 16.33
C SER A 415 14.48 26.71 17.73
N GLN A 416 13.36 25.98 17.94
CA GLN A 416 12.73 25.84 19.26
C GLN A 416 12.20 24.43 19.54
N ALA A 417 12.37 23.97 20.79
CA ALA A 417 12.01 22.63 21.29
C ALA A 417 10.50 22.29 21.20
N SER A 418 9.64 23.28 21.01
CA SER A 418 8.18 23.11 20.89
C SER A 418 7.66 23.23 19.47
N THR A 419 8.54 23.43 18.49
CA THR A 419 8.18 23.60 17.08
C THR A 419 8.33 22.28 16.38
N ALA A 420 7.22 21.60 16.12
CA ALA A 420 7.21 20.47 15.20
C ALA A 420 7.34 21.01 13.77
N ALA A 421 8.53 20.90 13.16
CA ALA A 421 8.71 21.16 11.74
C ALA A 421 8.51 19.85 10.98
N GLN A 422 7.31 19.67 10.40
CA GLN A 422 7.02 18.48 9.60
C GLN A 422 7.61 18.66 8.19
N MET A 423 8.62 17.87 7.87
CA MET A 423 9.32 17.93 6.58
C MET A 423 9.09 16.68 5.77
N GLY A 424 8.87 16.88 4.47
CA GLY A 424 8.74 15.81 3.49
C GLY A 424 10.07 15.30 2.96
N VAL A 425 10.01 14.56 1.85
CA VAL A 425 11.19 13.94 1.26
C VAL A 425 12.00 14.96 0.46
N LEU A 426 13.32 14.92 0.63
CA LEU A 426 14.28 15.70 -0.16
C LEU A 426 14.83 14.86 -1.31
N SER A 427 14.98 15.46 -2.49
CA SER A 427 15.60 14.82 -3.64
C SER A 427 16.47 15.77 -4.46
N LEU A 428 17.50 15.23 -5.11
CA LEU A 428 18.45 15.98 -5.93
C LEU A 428 18.04 15.95 -7.40
N ALA A 429 18.08 17.10 -8.05
CA ALA A 429 17.78 17.27 -9.46
C ALA A 429 18.82 18.18 -10.16
N GLY A 430 18.95 18.05 -11.48
CA GLY A 430 19.90 18.82 -12.29
C GLY A 430 20.14 18.18 -13.66
N SER A 431 21.33 18.39 -14.22
CA SER A 431 21.74 17.72 -15.45
C SER A 431 23.18 17.21 -15.31
N ALA A 432 23.38 15.89 -15.43
CA ALA A 432 24.70 15.27 -15.41
C ALA A 432 25.37 15.43 -16.79
N GLN A 433 26.51 16.15 -16.83
CA GLN A 433 27.25 16.47 -18.06
C GLN A 433 28.74 16.22 -17.93
#